data_AF-A7AYZ9-F1
#
_entry.id   AF-A7AYZ9-F1
#
_cell.length_a   1.000
_cell.length_b   1.000
_cell.length_c   1.000
_cell.angle_alpha   90.00
_cell.angle_beta   90.00
_cell.angle_gamma   90.00
#
_symmetry.space_group_name_H-M   'P 1'
#
loop_
_entity.id
_entity.type
_entity.pdbx_description
1 polymer ?
#
loop_
_entity_poly.entity_id
_entity_poly.type
_entity_poly.pdbx_seq_one_letter_code
_entity_poly.pdbx_strand_id
1 'polypeptide(L)' 'MKERILIMEDETAIQSVLYELLTDAGYEVSLASDGLEGISLFSVTILFAHFVRYYDA' A
#
# COMPACT_ATOMS: atom_id res chain seq x y z
N MET A 1 9.22 -10.59 7.04
CA MET A 1 8.27 -9.49 6.75
C MET A 1 7.50 -9.88 5.51
N LYS A 2 6.20 -9.64 5.44
CA LYS A 2 5.47 -9.72 4.16
C LYS A 2 5.82 -8.50 3.31
N GLU A 3 6.02 -8.68 2.01
CA GLU A 3 6.13 -7.52 1.13
C GLU A 3 4.78 -6.79 1.07
N ARG A 4 4.84 -5.45 1.11
CA ARG A 4 3.68 -4.56 1.01
C ARG A 4 3.60 -3.95 -0.38
N ILE A 5 2.41 -3.95 -0.96
CA ILE A 5 2.12 -3.40 -2.29
C ILE A 5 1.01 -2.34 -2.15
N LEU A 6 1.21 -1.18 -2.79
CA LEU A 6 0.18 -0.14 -2.96
C LEU A 6 -0.27 -0.15 -4.42
N ILE A 7 -1.56 -0.41 -4.65
CA ILE A 7 -2.18 -0.34 -5.98
C ILE A 7 -2.81 1.05 -6.14
N MET A 8 -2.42 1.76 -7.19
CA MET A 8 -3.00 3.04 -7.58
C MET A 8 -3.73 2.83 -8.91
N GLU A 9 -5.05 2.72 -8.85
CA GLU A 9 -5.88 2.33 -9.99
C GLU A 9 -7.25 3.00 -9.86
N ASP A 10 -7.66 3.76 -10.88
CA ASP A 10 -8.90 4.55 -10.88
C ASP A 10 -10.11 3.73 -11.35
N GLU A 11 -9.91 2.64 -12.08
CA GLU A 11 -10.98 1.73 -12.45
C GLU A 11 -11.23 0.65 -11.38
N THR A 12 -12.36 0.76 -10.65
CA THR A 12 -12.70 -0.14 -9.53
C THR A 12 -12.71 -1.62 -9.90
N ALA A 13 -13.14 -1.97 -11.13
CA ALA A 13 -13.18 -3.36 -11.58
C ALA A 13 -11.77 -3.95 -11.70
N ILE A 14 -10.83 -3.20 -12.26
CA ILE A 14 -9.42 -3.61 -12.40
C ILE A 14 -8.76 -3.65 -11.01
N GLN A 15 -8.97 -2.62 -10.20
CA GLN A 15 -8.43 -2.54 -8.83
C GLN A 15 -8.82 -3.77 -7.99
N SER A 16 -10.08 -4.21 -8.09
CA SER A 16 -10.59 -5.36 -7.35
C SER A 16 -9.92 -6.67 -7.79
N VAL A 17 -9.77 -6.89 -9.10
CA VAL A 17 -9.08 -8.06 -9.64
C VAL A 17 -7.62 -8.12 -9.18
N LEU A 18 -6.90 -6.99 -9.22
CA LEU A 18 -5.50 -6.93 -8.77
C LEU A 18 -5.38 -7.17 -7.27
N TYR A 19 -6.29 -6.62 -6.46
CA TYR A 19 -6.33 -6.82 -5.02
C TYR A 19 -6.49 -8.30 -4.66
N GLU A 20 -7.47 -8.99 -5.25
CA GLU A 20 -7.71 -10.41 -5.02
C GLU A 20 -6.49 -11.25 -5.39
N LEU A 21 -5.93 -11.06 -6.59
CA LEU A 21 -4.76 -11.82 -7.06
C LEU A 21 -3.54 -11.67 -6.15
N LEU A 22 -3.26 -10.44 -5.68
CA LEU A 22 -2.08 -10.16 -4.87
C LEU A 22 -2.28 -10.59 -3.40
N THR A 23 -3.48 -10.44 -2.86
CA THR A 23 -3.79 -10.92 -1.51
C THR A 23 -3.78 -12.45 -1.44
N ASP A 24 -4.33 -13.13 -2.46
CA ASP A 24 -4.26 -14.60 -2.61
C ASP A 24 -2.81 -15.10 -2.74
N ALA A 25 -1.93 -14.32 -3.38
CA ALA A 25 -0.51 -14.60 -3.45
C ALA A 25 0.24 -14.36 -2.11
N GLY A 26 -0.44 -13.83 -1.10
CA GLY A 26 0.08 -13.66 0.27
C GLY A 26 0.64 -12.28 0.60
N TYR A 27 0.56 -11.32 -0.32
CA TYR A 27 1.03 -9.95 -0.12
C TYR A 27 0.10 -9.15 0.82
N GLU A 28 0.67 -8.16 1.49
CA GLU A 28 -0.11 -7.13 2.18
C GLU A 28 -0.40 -5.99 1.20
N VAL A 29 -1.67 -5.81 0.83
CA VAL A 29 -2.07 -4.88 -0.24
C VAL A 29 -2.84 -3.69 0.33
N SER A 30 -2.50 -2.49 -0.13
CA SER A 30 -3.26 -1.25 0.09
C SER A 30 -3.74 -0.68 -1.24
N LEU A 31 -4.85 0.04 -1.21
CA LEU A 31 -5.51 0.59 -2.39
C LEU A 31 -5.54 2.11 -2.34
N ALA A 32 -5.40 2.74 -3.50
CA ALA A 32 -5.65 4.15 -3.73
C ALA A 32 -6.43 4.32 -5.04
N SER A 33 -7.51 5.09 -4.97
CA SER A 33 -8.38 5.42 -6.10
C SER A 33 -7.83 6.55 -6.96
N ASP A 34 -6.84 7.30 -6.46
CA ASP A 34 -6.19 8.37 -7.21
C ASP A 34 -4.73 8.62 -6.76
N GLY A 35 -4.10 9.57 -7.47
CA GLY A 35 -2.71 9.98 -7.21
C GLY A 35 -2.47 10.60 -5.84
N LEU A 36 -3.40 11.42 -5.35
CA LEU A 36 -3.27 12.15 -4.10
C LEU A 36 -3.44 11.22 -2.90
N GLU A 37 -4.39 10.30 -2.97
CA GLU A 37 -4.55 9.21 -2.02
C GLU A 37 -3.30 8.31 -1.99
N GLY A 38 -2.79 7.94 -3.17
CA GLY A 38 -1.59 7.11 -3.27
C GLY A 38 -0.35 7.75 -2.65
N ILE A 39 -0.10 9.04 -2.93
CA ILE A 39 1.02 9.78 -2.32
C ILE A 39 0.85 9.90 -0.80
N SER A 40 -0.38 10.12 -0.33
CA SER A 40 -0.67 10.23 1.11
C SER A 40 -0.36 8.92 1.83
N LEU A 41 -0.83 7.79 1.30
CA LEU A 41 -0.57 6.45 1.86
C LEU A 41 0.92 6.08 1.82
N PHE A 42 1.60 6.40 0.72
CA PHE A 42 3.04 6.15 0.59
C PHE A 42 3.86 6.98 1.59
N SER A 43 3.52 8.25 1.76
CA SER A 43 4.21 9.16 2.68
C SER A 43 4.03 8.75 4.14
N VAL A 44 2.81 8.34 4.54
CA VAL A 44 2.54 7.79 5.89
C VAL A 44 3.38 6.55 6.14
N THR A 45 3.50 5.67 5.15
CA THR A 45 4.31 4.44 5.25
C THR A 45 5.79 4.76 5.49
N ILE A 46 6.35 5.75 4.78
CA ILE A 46 7.75 6.18 4.95
C ILE A 46 7.96 6.82 6.33
N LEU A 47 7.07 7.70 6.76
CA LEU A 47 7.18 8.38 8.05
C LEU A 47 7.14 7.39 9.22
N PHE A 48 6.27 6.38 9.14
CA PHE A 48 6.19 5.34 10.17
C PHE A 48 7.44 4.46 10.17
N ALA A 49 7.94 4.07 8.99
CA ALA A 49 9.18 3.30 8.88
C ALA A 49 10.39 4.06 9.42
N HIS A 50 10.45 5.37 9.20
CA HIS A 50 11.49 6.23 9.76
C HIS A 50 11.34 6.39 11.27
N PHE A 51 10.13 6.62 11.77
CA PHE A 51 9.87 6.78 13.21
C PHE A 51 10.23 5.51 14.00
N VAL A 52 9.74 4.34 13.58
CA VAL A 52 10.05 3.05 14.21
C VAL A 52 11.56 2.78 14.20
N ARG A 53 12.27 3.09 13.10
CA ARG A 53 13.72 2.85 13.05
C ARG A 53 14.55 3.80 13.90
N TYR A 54 14.06 5.00 14.22
CA TYR A 54 14.84 6.00 14.94
C TYR A 54 14.46 6.18 16.41
N TYR A 55 13.25 5.75 16.82
CA TYR A 55 12.75 5.98 18.18
C TYR A 55 12.52 4.71 19.02
N ASP A 56 12.62 3.50 18.45
CA ASP A 56 12.62 2.24 19.22
C ASP A 56 14.04 1.80 19.64
N ALA A 57 14.80 2.71 20.27
CA ALA A 57 16.10 2.40 20.91
C ALA A 57 15.98 2.36 22.44
#